data_AF-A0A3B8J727-F1
#
_entry.id   AF-A0A3B8J727-F1
#
_cell.length_a   1.000
_cell.length_b   1.000
_cell.length_c   1.000
_cell.angle_alpha   90.00
_cell.angle_beta   90.00
_cell.angle_gamma   90.00
#
_symmetry.space_group_name_H-M   'P 1'
#
loop_
_entity.id
_entity.type
_entity.pdbx_description
1 polymer ?
#
loop_
_entity_poly.entity_id
_entity_poly.type
_entity_poly.pdbx_seq_one_letter_code
_entity_poly.pdbx_strand_id
1 'polypeptide(L)'
;LVIAFLVPEPYRMTLPPDAVYLLLFLISAFLALCVVVAFSMLMYISLFYTLSPTGVRLFVAVISDFLAGGIVPLPFFPAPVRAVAEWLPFAAMQNMPLRIYSGNIAGTDALAGIALQIFWLAALLSVGRLMMSRALKKVIVQGG
;
A
#
# COMPACT_ATOMS: atom_id res chain seq x y z
N LEU A 1 -9.08 13.14 10.95
CA LEU A 1 -9.58 13.74 9.70
C LEU A 1 -9.73 15.26 9.77
N VAL A 2 -10.36 15.85 10.81
CA VAL A 2 -10.55 17.33 10.90
C VAL A 2 -9.23 18.13 10.92
N ILE A 3 -8.17 17.60 11.55
CA ILE A 3 -6.86 18.25 11.65
C ILE A 3 -6.19 18.45 10.28
N ALA A 4 -6.49 17.60 9.29
CA ALA A 4 -5.89 17.67 7.95
C ALA A 4 -6.28 18.94 7.16
N PHE A 5 -7.38 19.60 7.54
CA PHE A 5 -7.79 20.89 6.96
C PHE A 5 -7.08 22.09 7.61
N LEU A 6 -6.43 21.89 8.76
CA LEU A 6 -5.79 22.97 9.53
C LEU A 6 -4.28 23.08 9.28
N VAL A 7 -3.67 22.10 8.61
CA VAL A 7 -2.23 22.09 8.30
C VAL A 7 -1.88 23.20 7.28
N PRO A 8 -0.73 23.88 7.41
CA PRO A 8 -0.27 24.85 6.42
C PRO A 8 -0.03 24.24 5.03
N GLU A 9 -0.20 25.06 3.99
CA GLU A 9 0.18 24.76 2.60
C GLU A 9 1.61 24.20 2.55
N PRO A 10 1.88 23.08 1.85
CA PRO A 10 1.06 22.37 0.85
C PRO A 10 0.31 21.13 1.38
N TYR A 11 0.21 20.94 2.70
CA TYR A 11 -0.31 19.70 3.30
C TYR A 11 -1.80 19.78 3.70
N ARG A 12 -2.45 20.91 3.41
CA ARG A 12 -3.88 21.10 3.65
C ARG A 12 -4.67 20.19 2.70
N MET A 13 -5.61 19.41 3.22
CA MET A 13 -6.55 18.69 2.36
C MET A 13 -7.51 19.70 1.70
N THR A 14 -7.23 20.07 0.46
CA THR A 14 -8.18 20.77 -0.41
C THR A 14 -9.03 19.75 -1.15
N LEU A 15 -10.28 20.10 -1.48
CA LEU A 15 -11.07 19.30 -2.41
C LEU A 15 -10.30 19.13 -3.73
N PRO A 16 -10.47 18.00 -4.45
CA PRO A 16 -9.78 17.77 -5.72
C PRO A 16 -10.01 18.97 -6.65
N PRO A 17 -8.94 19.57 -7.21
CA PRO A 17 -9.06 20.82 -7.96
C PRO A 17 -9.94 20.67 -9.21
N ASP A 18 -10.00 19.47 -9.81
CA ASP A 18 -10.81 19.17 -10.99
C ASP A 18 -11.36 17.73 -10.98
N ALA A 19 -12.40 17.46 -11.77
CA ALA A 19 -13.02 16.13 -11.93
C ALA A 19 -12.03 15.03 -12.39
N VAL A 20 -10.97 15.42 -13.11
CA VAL A 20 -9.90 14.50 -13.53
C VAL A 20 -9.13 13.95 -12.34
N TYR A 21 -8.80 14.79 -11.35
CA TYR A 21 -8.09 14.37 -10.14
C TYR A 21 -8.97 13.47 -9.27
N LEU A 22 -10.28 13.72 -9.23
CA LEU A 22 -11.23 12.84 -8.56
C LEU A 22 -11.25 11.45 -9.22
N LEU A 23 -11.27 11.38 -10.56
CA LEU A 23 -11.22 10.10 -11.28
C LEU A 23 -9.90 9.36 -11.03
N LEU A 24 -8.76 10.05 -11.14
CA LEU A 24 -7.44 9.47 -10.86
C LEU A 24 -7.33 8.99 -9.41
N PHE A 25 -7.90 9.73 -8.46
CA PHE A 25 -7.99 9.32 -7.06
C PHE A 25 -8.79 8.03 -6.92
N LEU A 26 -9.97 7.92 -7.53
CA LEU A 26 -10.80 6.71 -7.45
C LEU A 26 -10.09 5.48 -8.05
N ILE A 27 -9.42 5.65 -9.20
CA ILE A 27 -8.60 4.59 -9.82
C ILE A 27 -7.48 4.18 -8.87
N SER A 28 -6.74 5.15 -8.32
CA SER A 28 -5.63 4.89 -7.41
C SER A 28 -6.10 4.26 -6.09
N ALA A 29 -7.25 4.66 -5.57
CA ALA A 29 -7.84 4.10 -4.35
C ALA A 29 -8.27 2.64 -4.56
N PHE A 30 -8.85 2.32 -5.73
CA PHE A 30 -9.18 0.95 -6.09
C PHE A 30 -7.91 0.09 -6.22
N LEU A 31 -6.88 0.57 -6.92
CA LEU A 31 -5.60 -0.12 -7.03
C LEU A 31 -4.93 -0.31 -5.67
N ALA A 32 -4.96 0.72 -4.81
CA ALA A 32 -4.43 0.66 -3.46
C ALA A 32 -5.12 -0.46 -2.65
N LEU A 33 -6.45 -0.56 -2.72
CA LEU A 33 -7.20 -1.66 -2.11
C LEU A 33 -6.74 -3.02 -2.64
N CYS A 34 -6.58 -3.17 -3.96
CA CYS A 34 -6.08 -4.41 -4.55
C CYS A 34 -4.67 -4.77 -4.06
N VAL A 35 -3.76 -3.80 -3.94
CA VAL A 35 -2.40 -4.00 -3.42
C VAL A 35 -2.45 -4.43 -1.95
N VAL A 36 -3.29 -3.79 -1.12
CA VAL A 36 -3.50 -4.18 0.28
C VAL A 36 -3.98 -5.62 0.40
N VAL A 37 -4.94 -6.02 -0.44
CA VAL A 37 -5.46 -7.40 -0.48
C VAL A 37 -4.37 -8.38 -0.92
N ALA A 38 -3.63 -8.07 -1.98
CA ALA A 38 -2.55 -8.92 -2.48
C ALA A 38 -1.42 -9.09 -1.45
N PHE A 39 -1.06 -8.02 -0.75
CA PHE A 39 -0.09 -8.06 0.34
C PHE A 39 -0.60 -8.87 1.54
N SER A 40 -1.87 -8.68 1.92
CA SER A 40 -2.51 -9.46 2.99
C SER A 40 -2.52 -10.96 2.66
N MET A 41 -2.76 -11.34 1.40
CA MET A 41 -2.67 -12.72 0.95
C MET A 41 -1.28 -13.31 1.22
N LEU A 42 -0.19 -12.60 0.92
CA LEU A 42 1.18 -13.08 1.21
C LEU A 42 1.40 -13.30 2.70
N MET A 43 0.93 -12.35 3.52
CA MET A 43 0.98 -12.45 4.97
C MET A 43 0.22 -13.69 5.46
N TYR A 44 -1.00 -13.94 5.00
CA TYR A 44 -1.75 -15.14 5.38
C TYR A 44 -1.10 -16.44 4.92
N ILE A 45 -0.50 -16.48 3.72
CA ILE A 45 0.26 -17.65 3.25
C ILE A 45 1.46 -17.91 4.16
N SER A 46 2.14 -16.86 4.64
CA SER A 46 3.29 -17.00 5.55
C SER A 46 2.91 -17.60 6.91
N LEU A 47 1.64 -17.46 7.34
CA LEU A 47 1.17 -18.01 8.61
C LEU A 47 1.17 -19.55 8.62
N PHE A 48 1.05 -20.21 7.46
CA PHE A 48 1.19 -21.67 7.37
C PHE A 48 2.58 -22.17 7.77
N TYR A 49 3.59 -21.29 7.73
CA TYR A 49 4.98 -21.62 8.05
C TYR A 49 5.43 -21.09 9.41
N THR A 50 4.58 -20.33 10.11
CA THR A 50 4.97 -19.63 11.34
C THR A 50 4.28 -20.23 12.56
N LEU A 51 5.06 -20.43 13.63
CA LEU A 51 4.56 -20.96 14.91
C LEU A 51 3.64 -19.99 15.67
N SER A 52 3.82 -18.67 15.50
CA SER A 52 3.01 -17.64 16.17
C SER A 52 2.28 -16.74 15.16
N PRO A 53 1.03 -17.07 14.78
CA PRO A 53 0.27 -16.30 13.81
C PRO A 53 -0.07 -14.88 14.29
N THR A 54 -0.22 -14.67 15.60
CA THR A 54 -0.58 -13.37 16.17
C THR A 54 0.60 -12.39 16.13
N GLY A 55 1.80 -12.84 16.50
CA GLY A 55 3.00 -11.99 16.48
C GLY A 55 3.34 -11.51 15.07
N VAL A 56 3.27 -12.40 14.08
CA VAL A 56 3.52 -12.03 12.67
C VAL A 56 2.51 -11.01 12.17
N ARG A 57 1.21 -11.23 12.44
CA ARG A 57 0.15 -10.28 12.03
C ARG A 57 0.38 -8.89 12.60
N LEU A 58 0.68 -8.79 13.90
CA LEU A 58 0.93 -7.51 14.55
C LEU A 58 2.16 -6.81 13.96
N PHE A 59 3.26 -7.54 13.82
CA PHE A 59 4.51 -6.98 13.28
C PHE A 59 4.34 -6.47 11.84
N VAL A 60 3.72 -7.27 10.98
CA VAL A 60 3.46 -6.89 9.58
C VAL A 60 2.51 -5.69 9.53
N ALA A 61 1.46 -5.65 10.35
CA ALA A 61 0.53 -4.53 10.38
C ALA A 61 1.24 -3.22 10.76
N VAL A 62 2.02 -3.21 11.85
CA VAL A 62 2.74 -2.02 12.33
C VAL A 62 3.75 -1.52 11.30
N ILE A 63 4.56 -2.41 10.73
CA ILE A 63 5.56 -2.01 9.74
C ILE A 63 4.91 -1.51 8.45
N SER A 64 3.86 -2.20 7.99
CA SER A 64 3.16 -1.78 6.77
C SER A 64 2.50 -0.42 6.95
N ASP A 65 1.88 -0.17 8.11
CA ASP A 65 1.24 1.11 8.41
C ASP A 65 2.27 2.25 8.51
N PHE A 66 3.42 2.00 9.16
CA PHE A 66 4.52 2.96 9.21
C PHE A 66 5.08 3.27 7.82
N LEU A 67 5.42 2.24 7.03
CA LEU A 67 6.01 2.40 5.69
C LEU A 67 5.01 2.92 4.65
N ALA A 68 3.70 2.79 4.89
CA ALA A 68 2.64 3.39 4.07
C ALA A 68 2.38 4.86 4.43
N GLY A 69 2.93 5.33 5.55
CA GLY A 69 2.79 6.71 6.02
C GLY A 69 1.57 6.96 6.88
N GLY A 70 0.96 5.91 7.44
CA GLY A 70 -0.23 5.99 8.30
C GLY A 70 0.09 6.58 9.67
N ILE A 71 1.28 6.29 10.22
CA ILE A 71 1.75 6.86 11.50
C ILE A 71 2.41 8.22 11.29
N VAL A 72 3.39 8.27 10.37
CA VAL A 72 4.12 9.49 10.00
C VAL A 72 4.13 9.57 8.48
N PRO A 73 3.61 10.65 7.86
CA PRO A 73 3.60 10.77 6.41
C PRO A 73 5.00 10.65 5.81
N LEU A 74 5.14 9.90 4.71
CA LEU A 74 6.40 9.67 4.00
C LEU A 74 7.23 10.93 3.73
N PRO A 75 6.64 12.11 3.39
CA PRO A 75 7.42 13.32 3.19
C PRO A 75 8.30 13.73 4.38
N PHE A 76 7.92 13.36 5.61
CA PHE A 76 8.68 13.65 6.84
C PHE A 76 9.80 12.64 7.13
N PHE A 77 9.95 11.58 6.32
CA PHE A 77 11.05 10.63 6.49
C PHE A 77 12.37 11.25 6.06
N PRO A 78 13.51 10.85 6.68
CA PRO A 78 14.84 11.22 6.21
C PRO A 78 15.02 10.84 4.73
N ALA A 79 15.69 11.69 3.95
CA ALA A 79 15.86 11.52 2.50
C ALA A 79 16.22 10.09 2.03
N PRO A 80 17.22 9.39 2.62
CA PRO A 80 17.55 8.03 2.17
C PRO A 80 16.44 7.01 2.48
N VAL A 81 15.76 7.16 3.63
CA VAL A 81 14.69 6.25 4.04
C VAL A 81 13.44 6.48 3.19
N ARG A 82 13.12 7.75 2.94
CA ARG A 82 12.00 8.14 2.07
C ARG A 82 12.18 7.59 0.66
N ALA A 83 13.38 7.73 0.09
CA ALA A 83 13.69 7.22 -1.24
C ALA A 83 13.50 5.71 -1.35
N VAL A 84 13.71 4.92 -0.29
CA VAL A 84 13.40 3.49 -0.31
C VAL A 84 11.90 3.26 -0.11
N ALA A 85 11.29 3.91 0.88
CA ALA A 85 9.89 3.73 1.23
C ALA A 85 8.93 4.05 0.07
N GLU A 86 9.23 5.09 -0.72
CA GLU A 86 8.43 5.51 -1.87
C GLU A 86 8.42 4.47 -3.01
N TRP A 87 9.43 3.60 -3.09
CA TRP A 87 9.50 2.53 -4.09
C TRP A 87 8.91 1.21 -3.62
N LEU A 88 8.69 1.04 -2.31
CA LEU A 88 8.10 -0.16 -1.73
C LEU A 88 6.59 -0.26 -1.99
N PRO A 89 5.99 -1.47 -1.92
CA PRO A 89 4.55 -1.64 -2.14
C PRO A 89 3.69 -0.86 -1.12
N PHE A 90 4.25 -0.50 0.04
CA PHE A 90 3.54 0.24 1.09
C PHE A 90 3.13 1.65 0.64
N ALA A 91 3.96 2.34 -0.13
CA ALA A 91 3.61 3.65 -0.69
C ALA A 91 2.40 3.56 -1.65
N ALA A 92 2.27 2.45 -2.36
CA ALA A 92 1.13 2.14 -3.24
C ALA A 92 -0.19 1.82 -2.50
N MET A 93 -0.12 1.49 -1.19
CA MET A 93 -1.29 1.07 -0.39
C MET A 93 -2.11 2.23 0.20
N GLN A 94 -1.51 3.39 0.46
CA GLN A 94 -2.22 4.52 1.10
C GLN A 94 -1.70 5.88 0.65
N ASN A 95 -0.38 6.06 0.60
CA ASN A 95 0.23 7.36 0.30
C ASN A 95 -0.17 7.88 -1.09
N MET A 96 -0.17 7.00 -2.09
CA MET A 96 -0.47 7.35 -3.49
C MET A 96 -1.86 8.00 -3.69
N PRO A 97 -2.99 7.36 -3.33
CA PRO A 97 -4.30 7.97 -3.53
C PRO A 97 -4.46 9.28 -2.75
N LEU A 98 -3.92 9.39 -1.54
CA LEU A 98 -4.01 10.62 -0.74
C LEU A 98 -3.24 11.79 -1.36
N ARG A 99 -2.09 11.52 -1.98
CA ARG A 99 -1.32 12.55 -2.69
C ARG A 99 -1.99 12.99 -3.99
N ILE A 100 -2.66 12.09 -4.69
CA ILE A 100 -3.47 12.44 -5.88
C ILE A 100 -4.68 13.29 -5.45
N TYR A 101 -5.37 12.88 -4.37
CA TYR A 101 -6.54 13.59 -3.85
C TYR A 101 -6.21 15.02 -3.43
N SER A 102 -5.10 15.20 -2.70
CA SER A 102 -4.63 16.52 -2.23
C SER A 102 -4.03 17.40 -3.33
N GLY A 103 -3.91 16.91 -4.57
CA GLY A 103 -3.25 17.63 -5.66
C GLY A 103 -1.73 17.77 -5.51
N ASN A 104 -1.12 17.12 -4.52
CA ASN A 104 0.32 17.11 -4.29
C ASN A 104 1.09 16.46 -5.44
N ILE A 105 0.53 15.38 -6.03
CA ILE A 105 1.04 14.80 -7.28
C ILE A 105 0.01 14.95 -8.39
N ALA A 106 0.48 15.45 -9.53
CA ALA A 106 -0.37 15.82 -10.66
C ALA A 106 0.27 15.42 -11.99
N GLY A 107 -0.57 15.34 -13.04
CA GLY A 107 -0.11 15.05 -14.40
C GLY A 107 0.68 13.75 -14.51
N THR A 108 1.92 13.84 -14.99
CA THR A 108 2.82 12.70 -15.23
C THR A 108 3.18 11.95 -13.95
N ASP A 109 3.28 12.64 -12.81
CA ASP A 109 3.68 12.03 -11.55
C ASP A 109 2.56 11.15 -10.97
N ALA A 110 1.30 11.56 -11.16
CA ALA A 110 0.15 10.74 -10.81
C ALA A 110 0.09 9.46 -11.67
N LEU A 111 0.41 9.56 -12.96
CA LEU A 111 0.47 8.41 -13.86
C LEU A 111 1.61 7.45 -13.50
N ALA A 112 2.80 7.97 -13.19
CA ALA A 112 3.93 7.17 -12.70
C ALA A 112 3.56 6.46 -11.39
N GLY A 113 2.84 7.14 -10.51
CA GLY A 113 2.32 6.57 -9.28
C GLY A 113 1.35 5.41 -9.50
N ILE A 114 0.39 5.57 -10.42
CA ILE A 114 -0.54 4.51 -10.82
C ILE A 114 0.21 3.33 -11.47
N ALA A 115 1.20 3.60 -12.31
CA ALA A 115 2.03 2.55 -12.91
C ALA A 115 2.79 1.75 -11.84
N LEU A 116 3.30 2.42 -10.79
CA LEU A 116 3.91 1.76 -9.64
C LEU A 116 2.90 0.87 -8.88
N GLN A 117 1.66 1.32 -8.70
CA GLN A 117 0.60 0.49 -8.09
C GLN A 117 0.31 -0.77 -8.93
N ILE A 118 0.21 -0.63 -10.25
CA ILE A 118 -0.01 -1.75 -11.17
C ILE A 118 1.17 -2.73 -11.12
N PHE A 119 2.40 -2.23 -11.16
CA PHE A 119 3.61 -3.04 -11.05
C PHE A 119 3.61 -3.88 -9.77
N TRP A 120 3.38 -3.24 -8.61
CA TRP A 120 3.36 -3.95 -7.34
C TRP A 120 2.19 -4.92 -7.21
N LEU A 121 1.00 -4.58 -7.72
CA LEU A 121 -0.12 -5.50 -7.75
C LEU A 121 0.24 -6.77 -8.53
N ALA A 122 0.81 -6.62 -9.73
CA ALA A 122 1.24 -7.75 -10.55
C ALA A 122 2.33 -8.58 -9.86
N ALA A 123 3.33 -7.92 -9.27
CA ALA A 123 4.42 -8.57 -8.55
C ALA A 123 3.92 -9.38 -7.33
N LEU A 124 3.09 -8.77 -6.47
CA LEU A 124 2.53 -9.41 -5.28
C LEU A 124 1.62 -10.59 -5.64
N LEU A 125 0.77 -10.45 -6.65
CA LEU A 125 -0.08 -11.55 -7.13
C LEU A 125 0.76 -12.70 -7.68
N SER A 126 1.82 -12.40 -8.44
CA SER A 126 2.72 -13.41 -9.00
C SER A 126 3.44 -14.19 -7.90
N VAL A 127 4.02 -13.48 -6.93
CA VAL A 127 4.65 -14.07 -5.75
C VAL A 127 3.65 -14.91 -4.95
N GLY A 128 2.43 -14.39 -4.75
CA GLY A 128 1.41 -15.08 -3.98
C GLY A 128 0.92 -16.37 -4.63
N ARG A 129 0.74 -16.39 -5.94
CA ARG A 129 0.44 -17.61 -6.70
C ARG A 129 1.55 -18.65 -6.54
N LEU A 130 2.81 -18.24 -6.62
CA LEU A 130 3.96 -19.12 -6.40
C LEU A 130 4.05 -19.65 -4.97
N MET A 131 3.80 -18.81 -3.96
CA MET A 131 3.81 -19.24 -2.56
C MET A 131 2.65 -20.17 -2.24
N MET A 132 1.44 -19.86 -2.73
CA MET A 132 0.25 -20.67 -2.52
C MET A 132 0.39 -22.07 -3.13
N SER A 133 0.89 -22.16 -4.37
CA SER A 133 1.14 -23.46 -5.03
C SER A 133 2.15 -24.32 -4.27
N ARG A 134 3.11 -23.71 -3.56
CA ARG A 134 4.05 -24.44 -2.68
C ARG A 134 3.43 -24.82 -1.33
N ALA A 135 2.64 -23.93 -0.74
CA ALA A 135 1.96 -24.19 0.53
C ALA A 135 0.97 -25.36 0.43
N LEU A 136 0.17 -25.40 -0.64
CA LEU A 136 -0.80 -26.48 -0.88
C LEU A 136 -0.15 -27.87 -0.98
N LYS A 137 1.12 -27.97 -1.41
CA LYS A 137 1.85 -29.26 -1.44
C LYS A 137 2.25 -29.77 -0.06
N LYS A 138 2.28 -28.89 0.95
CA LYS A 138 2.69 -29.22 2.32
C LYS A 138 1.52 -29.39 3.28
N VAL A 139 0.33 -28.92 2.89
CA VAL A 139 -0.90 -29.19 3.64
C VAL A 139 -1.28 -30.64 3.38
N ILE A 140 -0.86 -31.52 4.28
CA ILE A 140 -1.46 -32.85 4.42
C ILE A 140 -2.93 -32.59 4.77
N VAL A 141 -3.86 -33.06 3.96
CA VAL A 141 -5.29 -33.01 4.27
C VAL A 141 -5.50 -33.84 5.54
N GLN A 142 -5.46 -33.20 6.71
CA GLN A 142 -5.75 -33.84 7.99
C GLN A 142 -7.27 -33.91 8.19
N GLY A 143 -7.95 -34.58 7.26
CA GLY A 143 -9.39 -34.73 7.30
C GLY A 143 -9.87 -35.75 6.28
N GLY A 144 -9.71 -37.04 6.62
CA GLY A 144 -10.39 -38.17 5.97
C GLY A 144 -9.83 -38.57 4.61
#